data_AF-A0A382JPL8-F1
#
_entry.id   AF-A0A382JPL8-F1
#
_cell.length_a   1.000
_cell.length_b   1.000
_cell.length_c   1.000
_cell.angle_alpha   90.00
_cell.angle_beta   90.00
_cell.angle_gamma   90.00
#
_symmetry.space_group_name_H-M   'P 1'
#
loop_
_entity.id
_entity.type
_entity.pdbx_description
1 polymer ?
#
loop_
_entity_poly.entity_id
_entity_poly.type
_entity_poly.pdbx_seq_one_letter_code
_entity_poly.pdbx_strand_id
1 'polypeptide(L)'
;MLKFPKWSDRNSRATANGGSMPEQLVRRGKRKIWYAQCRYMKVRLFDCLETTDRRLAERRLAELKLFIERGEYKSWKKKFSDLIPVYLETILNKKSEHCQERYGSIIRNHLKPYFDGVRLFDVDHNKVIEYKLHREKSKATESTLKKELRVLK
;
A
#
# COMPACT_ATOMS: atom_id res chain seq x y z
N MET A 1 24.34 -10.35 6.20
CA MET A 1 24.02 -9.16 7.02
C MET A 1 24.12 -7.92 6.12
N LEU A 2 23.02 -7.53 5.46
CA LEU A 2 23.04 -6.41 4.52
C LEU A 2 22.95 -5.09 5.31
N LYS A 3 24.07 -4.36 5.36
CA LYS A 3 24.13 -3.00 5.89
C LYS A 3 23.38 -2.07 4.94
N PHE A 4 22.15 -1.72 5.27
CA PHE A 4 21.45 -0.62 4.62
C PHE A 4 22.14 0.71 4.99
N PRO A 5 22.27 1.67 4.07
CA PRO A 5 22.86 2.96 4.40
C PRO A 5 22.03 3.64 5.49
N LYS A 6 22.71 4.11 6.55
CA LYS A 6 22.16 5.09 7.49
C LYS A 6 21.84 6.35 6.68
N TRP A 7 20.59 6.49 6.25
CA TRP A 7 20.20 7.68 5.53
C TRP A 7 20.22 8.85 6.51
N SER A 8 21.04 9.86 6.19
CA SER A 8 21.21 11.07 6.98
C SER A 8 19.88 11.77 7.16
N ASP A 9 19.39 11.76 8.38
CA ASP A 9 18.30 12.60 8.83
C ASP A 9 18.74 14.07 8.77
N ARG A 10 18.57 14.71 7.61
CA ARG A 10 18.74 16.17 7.50
C ARG A 10 17.72 16.94 8.34
N ASN A 11 16.76 16.28 9.00
CA ASN A 11 15.79 16.92 9.89
C ASN A 11 15.23 16.05 11.03
N SER A 12 15.80 14.88 11.31
CA SER A 12 15.52 14.21 12.59
C SER A 12 16.62 14.64 13.57
N ARG A 13 16.37 15.76 14.24
CA ARG A 13 16.84 15.85 15.61
C ARG A 13 15.84 15.01 16.40
N ALA A 14 16.30 13.88 16.93
CA ALA A 14 15.68 13.38 18.15
C ALA A 14 15.71 14.56 19.13
N THR A 15 14.56 15.04 19.56
CA THR A 15 14.45 16.08 20.58
C THR A 15 14.95 15.47 21.89
N ALA A 16 16.26 15.59 22.13
CA ALA A 16 16.92 15.12 23.35
C ALA A 16 16.47 15.91 24.59
N ASN A 17 15.88 17.09 24.38
CA ASN A 17 15.27 17.92 25.40
C ASN A 17 13.79 18.04 25.06
N GLY A 18 12.90 18.12 26.05
CA GLY A 18 11.44 18.27 25.90
C GLY A 18 11.01 19.53 25.14
N GLY A 19 11.36 19.61 23.87
CA GLY A 19 11.01 20.65 22.93
C GLY A 19 9.67 20.34 22.27
N SER A 20 8.93 21.40 21.95
CA SER A 20 7.66 21.35 21.22
C SER A 20 7.74 20.41 20.02
N MET A 21 6.71 19.57 19.86
CA MET A 21 6.56 18.64 18.75
C MET A 21 6.85 19.37 17.42
N PRO A 22 7.74 18.84 16.55
CA PRO A 22 8.03 19.51 15.28
C PRO A 22 6.74 19.73 14.49
N GLU A 23 6.59 20.93 13.90
CA GLU A 23 5.39 21.30 13.16
C GLU A 23 5.09 20.26 12.09
N GLN A 24 3.90 19.65 12.16
CA GLN A 24 3.45 18.62 11.22
C GLN A 24 3.09 19.20 9.84
N LEU A 25 3.01 20.53 9.77
CA LEU A 25 2.67 21.32 8.60
C LEU A 25 3.84 22.25 8.29
N VAL A 26 4.34 22.21 7.06
CA VAL A 26 5.45 23.06 6.62
C VAL A 26 5.03 23.82 5.38
N ARG A 27 5.20 25.15 5.37
CA ARG A 27 5.03 25.96 4.15
C ARG A 27 6.27 25.88 3.28
N ARG A 28 6.08 25.65 1.99
CA ARG A 28 7.20 25.59 1.03
C ARG A 28 6.89 26.38 -0.24
N GLY A 29 7.96 26.84 -0.88
CA GLY A 29 7.94 27.51 -2.18
C GLY A 29 7.37 28.94 -2.16
N LYS A 30 7.51 29.64 -3.30
CA LYS A 30 7.03 31.03 -3.48
C LYS A 30 5.51 31.16 -3.29
N ARG A 31 4.76 30.12 -3.65
CA ARG A 31 3.30 30.03 -3.51
C ARG A 31 2.82 29.78 -2.06
N LYS A 32 3.74 29.60 -1.10
CA LYS A 32 3.41 29.47 0.33
C LYS A 32 2.41 28.34 0.65
N ILE A 33 2.43 27.27 -0.14
CA ILE A 33 1.55 26.10 0.00
C ILE A 33 1.98 25.25 1.19
N TRP A 34 1.02 24.71 1.93
CA TRP A 34 1.24 23.80 3.04
C TRP A 34 1.54 22.37 2.58
N TYR A 35 2.46 21.72 3.29
CA TYR A 35 2.81 20.32 3.13
C TYR A 35 2.66 19.60 4.47
N ALA A 36 2.14 18.38 4.45
CA ALA A 36 2.25 17.46 5.57
C ALA A 36 3.71 17.00 5.65
N GLN A 37 4.36 17.15 6.80
CA GLN A 37 5.72 16.68 7.04
C GLN A 37 5.82 16.11 8.45
N CYS A 38 5.34 14.88 8.65
CA CYS A 38 5.39 14.21 9.93
C CYS A 38 5.49 12.68 9.76
N ARG A 39 5.61 11.97 10.88
CA ARG A 39 5.42 10.52 10.92
C ARG A 39 4.14 10.22 11.69
N TYR A 40 3.29 9.34 11.15
CA TYR A 40 2.08 8.87 11.79
C TYR A 40 1.98 7.35 11.66
N MET A 41 1.79 6.62 12.76
CA MET A 41 1.83 5.15 12.80
C MET A 41 3.06 4.54 12.07
N LYS A 42 4.25 5.13 12.27
CA LYS A 42 5.52 4.78 11.59
C LYS A 42 5.55 5.05 10.08
N VAL A 43 4.48 5.58 9.48
CA VAL A 43 4.41 6.02 8.08
C VAL A 43 4.87 7.46 7.95
N ARG A 44 5.77 7.74 7.00
CA ARG A 44 6.20 9.12 6.68
C ARG A 44 5.12 9.80 5.82
N LEU A 45 4.50 10.83 6.39
CA LEU A 45 3.65 11.78 5.68
C LEU A 45 4.55 12.88 5.08
N PHE A 46 4.61 12.90 3.76
CA PHE A 46 5.28 13.96 2.99
C PHE A 46 4.46 14.22 1.73
N ASP A 47 3.40 15.01 1.88
CA ASP A 47 2.45 15.29 0.82
C ASP A 47 2.08 16.77 0.78
N CYS A 48 1.85 17.26 -0.43
CA CYS A 48 1.31 18.59 -0.66
C CYS A 48 -0.14 18.62 -0.16
N LEU A 49 -0.50 19.64 0.61
CA LEU A 49 -1.88 19.84 1.06
C LEU A 49 -2.61 20.85 0.18
N GLU A 50 -1.99 21.30 -0.91
CA GLU A 50 -2.61 22.11 -1.98
C GLU A 50 -3.45 23.29 -1.48
N THR A 51 -3.02 23.91 -0.39
CA THR A 51 -3.70 25.06 0.20
C THR A 51 -2.70 26.01 0.83
N THR A 52 -3.05 27.29 0.86
CA THR A 52 -2.33 28.33 1.61
C THR A 52 -3.00 28.64 2.96
N ASP A 53 -4.27 28.26 3.14
CA ASP A 53 -5.01 28.39 4.39
C ASP A 53 -4.58 27.30 5.38
N ARG A 54 -4.16 27.73 6.58
CA ARG A 54 -3.73 26.85 7.66
C ARG A 54 -4.86 25.95 8.17
N ARG A 55 -6.08 26.47 8.34
CA ARG A 55 -7.21 25.68 8.87
C ARG A 55 -7.59 24.55 7.92
N LEU A 56 -7.59 24.84 6.62
CA LEU A 56 -7.82 23.82 5.60
C LEU A 56 -6.67 22.80 5.54
N ALA A 57 -5.42 23.24 5.72
CA ALA A 57 -4.26 22.34 5.79
C ALA A 57 -4.35 21.37 6.99
N GLU A 58 -4.78 21.86 8.14
CA GLU A 58 -4.99 21.03 9.35
C GLU A 58 -6.08 19.97 9.12
N ARG A 59 -7.19 20.32 8.46
CA ARG A 59 -8.23 19.34 8.07
C ARG A 59 -7.69 18.29 7.12
N ARG A 60 -7.00 18.71 6.04
CA ARG A 60 -6.40 17.77 5.07
C ARG A 60 -5.35 16.86 5.71
N LEU A 61 -4.57 17.38 6.66
CA LEU A 61 -3.63 16.56 7.44
C LEU A 61 -4.38 15.53 8.31
N ALA A 62 -5.49 15.91 8.93
CA ALA A 62 -6.31 14.98 9.70
C ALA A 62 -6.90 13.88 8.79
N GLU A 63 -7.39 14.23 7.60
CA GLU A 63 -7.84 13.27 6.59
C GLU A 63 -6.72 12.30 6.18
N LEU A 64 -5.50 12.80 5.93
CA LEU A 64 -4.35 11.94 5.63
C LEU A 64 -4.03 10.96 6.77
N LYS A 65 -4.16 11.40 8.03
CA LYS A 65 -3.99 10.52 9.19
C LYS A 65 -5.10 9.47 9.25
N LEU A 66 -6.36 9.86 9.05
CA LEU A 66 -7.49 8.93 8.97
C LEU A 66 -7.29 7.89 7.86
N PHE A 67 -6.79 8.30 6.68
CA PHE A 67 -6.44 7.37 5.63
C PHE A 67 -5.34 6.40 6.06
N ILE A 68 -4.36 6.83 6.86
CA ILE A 68 -3.36 5.91 7.42
C ILE A 68 -4.03 4.93 8.39
N GLU A 69 -4.89 5.39 9.30
CA GLU A 69 -5.58 4.52 10.26
C GLU A 69 -6.43 3.46 9.57
N ARG A 70 -7.13 3.86 8.49
CA ARG A 70 -7.92 2.95 7.65
C ARG A 70 -7.07 2.06 6.75
N GLY A 71 -5.76 2.31 6.66
CA GLY A 71 -4.86 1.63 5.74
C GLY A 71 -5.08 2.00 4.25
N GLU A 72 -5.80 3.08 3.99
CA GLU A 72 -6.12 3.61 2.65
C GLU A 72 -5.08 4.60 2.14
N TYR A 73 -4.22 5.12 3.00
CA TYR A 73 -3.22 6.11 2.62
C TYR A 73 -2.28 5.58 1.53
N LYS A 74 -2.21 6.33 0.42
CA LYS A 74 -1.45 5.95 -0.78
C LYS A 74 -1.77 4.54 -1.25
N SER A 75 -3.02 4.09 -1.11
CA SER A 75 -3.53 2.81 -1.63
C SER A 75 -3.17 2.60 -3.10
N TRP A 76 -3.21 3.67 -3.91
CA TRP A 76 -2.78 3.66 -5.31
C TRP A 76 -1.30 3.32 -5.53
N LYS A 77 -0.43 3.42 -4.51
CA LYS A 77 0.97 2.98 -4.56
C LYS A 77 1.17 1.55 -4.10
N LYS A 78 0.21 0.96 -3.37
CA LYS A 78 0.34 -0.42 -2.89
C LYS A 78 0.41 -1.36 -4.07
N LYS A 79 1.33 -2.31 -3.99
CA LYS A 79 1.46 -3.38 -4.97
C LYS A 79 0.59 -4.56 -4.58
N PHE A 80 0.25 -5.39 -5.55
CA PHE A 80 -0.43 -6.65 -5.31
C PHE A 80 0.29 -7.52 -4.28
N SER A 81 1.63 -7.56 -4.34
CA SER A 81 2.48 -8.27 -3.38
C SER A 81 2.27 -7.85 -1.93
N ASP A 82 1.94 -6.57 -1.70
CA ASP A 82 1.78 -6.02 -0.35
C ASP A 82 0.49 -6.51 0.32
N LEU A 83 -0.50 -6.95 -0.47
CA LEU A 83 -1.74 -7.52 0.05
C LEU A 83 -1.64 -8.99 0.41
N ILE A 84 -0.67 -9.72 -0.15
CA ILE A 84 -0.57 -11.17 0.05
C ILE A 84 -0.46 -11.51 1.55
N PRO A 85 0.45 -10.92 2.35
CA PRO A 85 0.54 -11.24 3.78
C PRO A 85 -0.78 -10.96 4.51
N VAL A 86 -1.42 -9.82 4.21
CA VAL A 86 -2.70 -9.43 4.81
C VAL A 86 -3.78 -10.45 4.47
N TYR A 87 -3.87 -10.89 3.21
CA TYR A 87 -4.82 -11.91 2.78
C TYR A 87 -4.59 -13.25 3.52
N LEU A 88 -3.33 -13.67 3.63
CA LEU A 88 -2.96 -14.92 4.30
C LEU A 88 -3.39 -14.90 5.78
N GLU A 89 -3.11 -13.81 6.50
CA GLU A 89 -3.39 -13.68 7.92
C GLU A 89 -4.88 -13.47 8.24
N THR A 90 -5.57 -12.65 7.44
CA THR A 90 -6.92 -12.17 7.79
C THR A 90 -8.06 -12.98 7.17
N ILE A 91 -7.84 -13.55 5.97
CA ILE A 91 -8.86 -14.27 5.20
C ILE A 91 -8.50 -15.75 5.14
N LEU A 92 -7.29 -16.09 4.69
CA LEU A 92 -6.94 -17.48 4.42
C LEU A 92 -6.87 -18.31 5.69
N ASN A 93 -6.26 -17.78 6.75
CA ASN A 93 -6.13 -18.44 8.05
C ASN A 93 -7.49 -18.84 8.68
N LYS A 94 -8.59 -18.19 8.28
CA LYS A 94 -9.95 -18.51 8.76
C LYS A 94 -10.64 -19.64 7.97
N LYS A 95 -10.03 -20.13 6.89
CA LYS A 95 -10.59 -21.21 6.06
C LYS A 95 -10.11 -22.58 6.54
N SER A 96 -10.77 -23.63 6.06
CA SER A 96 -10.31 -25.01 6.30
C SER A 96 -8.91 -25.25 5.72
N GLU A 97 -8.15 -26.14 6.33
CA GLU A 97 -6.77 -26.48 5.95
C GLU A 97 -6.63 -26.77 4.44
N HIS A 98 -7.53 -27.58 3.89
CA HIS A 98 -7.55 -27.86 2.46
C HIS A 98 -7.72 -26.60 1.58
N CYS A 99 -8.53 -25.63 2.02
CA CYS A 99 -8.65 -24.36 1.31
C CYS A 99 -7.38 -23.52 1.46
N GLN A 100 -6.74 -23.55 2.63
CA GLN A 100 -5.48 -22.85 2.89
C GLN A 100 -4.38 -23.31 1.93
N GLU A 101 -4.17 -24.62 1.83
CA GLU A 101 -3.18 -25.20 0.92
C GLU A 101 -3.46 -24.82 -0.54
N ARG A 102 -4.70 -25.01 -0.99
CA ARG A 102 -5.08 -24.78 -2.38
C ARG A 102 -4.97 -23.31 -2.77
N TYR A 103 -5.51 -22.40 -1.96
CA TYR A 103 -5.50 -20.97 -2.28
C TYR A 103 -4.09 -20.42 -2.11
N GLY A 104 -3.34 -20.88 -1.10
CA GLY A 104 -1.93 -20.56 -0.93
C GLY A 104 -1.08 -20.99 -2.13
N SER A 105 -1.36 -22.17 -2.70
CA SER A 105 -0.72 -22.65 -3.94
C SER A 105 -1.04 -21.75 -5.13
N ILE A 106 -2.31 -21.38 -5.33
CA ILE A 106 -2.74 -20.45 -6.38
C ILE A 106 -2.04 -19.09 -6.28
N ILE A 107 -1.99 -18.50 -5.08
CA ILE A 107 -1.32 -17.21 -4.86
C ILE A 107 0.16 -17.32 -5.21
N ARG A 108 0.84 -18.35 -4.70
CA ARG A 108 2.28 -18.53 -4.86
C ARG A 108 2.70 -18.78 -6.30
N ASN A 109 1.94 -19.62 -7.01
CA ASN A 109 2.35 -20.17 -8.30
C ASN A 109 1.76 -19.42 -9.50
N HIS A 110 0.66 -18.68 -9.32
CA HIS A 110 -0.06 -18.06 -10.44
C HIS A 110 -0.30 -16.56 -10.25
N LEU A 111 -0.93 -16.15 -9.15
CA LEU A 111 -1.28 -14.74 -8.97
C LEU A 111 -0.05 -13.87 -8.66
N LYS A 112 0.77 -14.27 -7.69
CA LYS A 112 1.96 -13.51 -7.29
C LYS A 112 2.95 -13.31 -8.46
N PRO A 113 3.33 -14.35 -9.23
CA PRO A 113 4.29 -14.17 -10.33
C PRO A 113 3.73 -13.27 -11.43
N TYR A 114 2.42 -13.34 -11.71
CA TYR A 114 1.82 -12.54 -12.77
C TYR A 114 1.61 -11.07 -12.38
N PHE A 115 1.13 -10.82 -11.16
CA PHE A 115 0.85 -9.47 -10.66
C PHE A 115 2.04 -8.85 -9.90
N ASP A 116 3.24 -9.42 -10.01
CA ASP A 116 4.39 -8.87 -9.32
C ASP A 116 4.70 -7.44 -9.81
N GLY A 117 4.98 -6.54 -8.88
CA GLY A 117 5.20 -5.13 -9.18
C GLY A 117 3.96 -4.33 -9.61
N VAL A 118 2.84 -4.98 -9.96
CA VAL A 118 1.59 -4.32 -10.37
C VAL A 118 0.95 -3.62 -9.18
N ARG A 119 0.54 -2.36 -9.36
CA ARG A 119 -0.18 -1.61 -8.32
C ARG A 119 -1.61 -2.07 -8.27
N LEU A 120 -2.21 -2.11 -7.08
CA LEU A 120 -3.60 -2.52 -6.90
C LEU A 120 -4.58 -1.69 -7.74
N PHE A 121 -4.31 -0.40 -7.86
CA PHE A 121 -5.11 0.50 -8.69
C PHE A 121 -5.10 0.11 -10.17
N ASP A 122 -4.01 -0.51 -10.64
CA ASP A 122 -3.87 -0.96 -12.03
C ASP A 122 -4.45 -2.38 -12.24
N VAL A 123 -4.95 -3.05 -11.19
CA VAL A 123 -5.65 -4.34 -11.30
C VAL A 123 -7.13 -4.08 -11.58
N ASP A 124 -7.42 -3.64 -12.80
CA ASP A 124 -8.76 -3.37 -13.30
C ASP A 124 -9.35 -4.57 -14.05
N HIS A 125 -10.54 -4.39 -14.65
CA HIS A 125 -11.20 -5.44 -15.43
C HIS A 125 -10.33 -5.93 -16.60
N ASN A 126 -9.64 -5.02 -17.29
CA ASN A 126 -8.79 -5.36 -18.43
C ASN A 126 -7.58 -6.19 -17.98
N LYS A 127 -6.96 -5.83 -16.85
CA LYS A 127 -5.86 -6.59 -16.25
C LYS A 127 -6.28 -8.01 -15.89
N VAL A 128 -7.51 -8.20 -15.42
CA VAL A 128 -8.06 -9.53 -15.16
C VAL A 128 -8.31 -10.31 -16.45
N ILE A 129 -8.75 -9.66 -17.53
CA ILE A 129 -8.87 -10.30 -18.85
C ILE A 129 -7.49 -10.75 -19.37
N GLU A 130 -6.47 -9.89 -19.28
CA GLU A 130 -5.09 -10.23 -19.66
C GLU A 130 -4.59 -11.46 -18.90
N TYR A 131 -4.89 -11.55 -17.60
CA TYR A 131 -4.56 -12.70 -16.78
C TYR A 131 -5.22 -13.99 -17.29
N LYS A 132 -6.52 -13.94 -17.64
CA LYS A 132 -7.24 -15.08 -18.20
C LYS A 132 -6.58 -15.59 -19.47
N LEU A 133 -6.31 -14.69 -20.42
CA LEU A 133 -5.64 -15.03 -21.68
C LEU A 133 -4.25 -15.63 -21.46
N HIS A 134 -3.49 -15.12 -20.49
CA HIS A 134 -2.20 -15.69 -20.10
C HIS A 134 -2.33 -17.13 -19.58
N ARG A 135 -3.34 -17.40 -18.74
CA ARG A 135 -3.58 -18.75 -18.19
C ARG A 135 -4.09 -19.74 -19.24
N GLU A 136 -4.93 -19.30 -20.18
CA GLU A 136 -5.36 -20.11 -21.33
C GLU A 136 -4.18 -20.50 -22.22
N LYS A 137 -3.28 -19.55 -22.53
CA LYS A 137 -2.02 -19.84 -23.24
C LYS A 137 -1.13 -20.83 -22.48
N SER A 138 -1.20 -20.82 -21.15
CA SER A 138 -0.52 -21.79 -20.27
C SER A 138 -1.27 -23.12 -20.14
N LYS A 139 -2.29 -23.38 -20.97
CA LYS A 139 -3.13 -24.59 -20.98
C LYS A 139 -3.90 -24.84 -19.66
N ALA A 140 -4.24 -23.78 -18.92
CA ALA A 140 -5.13 -23.92 -17.77
C ALA A 140 -6.55 -24.30 -18.23
N THR A 141 -7.17 -25.28 -17.57
CA THR A 141 -8.57 -25.61 -17.83
C THR A 141 -9.49 -24.52 -17.28
N GLU A 142 -10.70 -24.41 -17.85
CA GLU A 142 -11.71 -23.44 -17.38
C GLU A 142 -12.04 -23.63 -15.88
N SER A 143 -12.07 -24.88 -15.42
CA SER A 143 -12.26 -25.20 -14.00
C SER A 143 -11.12 -24.65 -13.14
N THR A 144 -9.87 -24.79 -13.57
CA THR A 144 -8.70 -24.23 -12.88
C THR A 144 -8.77 -22.70 -12.85
N LEU A 145 -9.07 -22.07 -13.99
CA LEU A 145 -9.17 -20.60 -14.09
C LEU A 145 -10.26 -20.04 -13.17
N LYS A 146 -11.45 -20.66 -13.12
CA LYS A 146 -12.54 -20.27 -12.19
C LYS A 146 -12.09 -20.31 -10.72
N LYS A 147 -11.25 -21.28 -10.37
CA LYS A 147 -10.72 -21.41 -9.00
C LYS A 147 -9.70 -20.33 -8.69
N GLU A 148 -8.82 -20.01 -9.64
CA GLU A 148 -7.83 -18.92 -9.50
C GLU A 148 -8.52 -17.55 -9.36
N LEU A 149 -9.52 -17.27 -10.21
CA LEU A 149 -10.28 -16.01 -10.17
C LEU A 149 -11.09 -15.85 -8.88
N ARG A 150 -11.53 -16.96 -8.26
CA ARG A 150 -12.18 -16.92 -6.94
C ARG A 150 -11.24 -16.43 -5.84
N VAL A 151 -9.93 -16.67 -5.96
CA VAL A 151 -8.94 -16.20 -4.98
C VAL A 151 -8.64 -14.71 -5.19
N LEU A 152 -8.76 -14.21 -6.42
CA LEU A 152 -8.52 -12.81 -6.78
C LEU A 152 -9.68 -11.88 -6.38
N LYS A 153 -10.89 -12.42 -6.17
CA LYS A 153 -12.09 -11.68 -5.76
C LYS A 153 -12.15 -11.47 -4.26
#